data_AF-A0A9C7RME2-F1
#
_entry.id   AF-A0A9C7RME2-F1
#
_cell.length_a   1.000
_cell.length_b   1.000
_cell.length_c   1.000
_cell.angle_alpha   90.00
_cell.angle_beta   90.00
_cell.angle_gamma   90.00
#
_symmetry.space_group_name_H-M   'P 1'
#
loop_
_entity.id
_entity.type
_entity.pdbx_description
1 polymer ?
#
loop_
_entity_poly.entity_id
_entity_poly.type
_entity_poly.pdbx_seq_one_letter_code
_entity_poly.pdbx_strand_id
1 'polypeptide(L)'
;MADVLTAITLGTLFLIALSGSHSLNSLLFFAIMSFISYRIVAIPGFKRSLLILKTIIYYPKALFESVSLILKTRRKRIIESVSVYDEWEELAETLIITMTPKSLVIDSEEGYMTVHKVV
;
A
#
# COMPACT_ATOMS: atom_id res chain seq x y z
N MET A 1 7.14 -16.90 5.13
CA MET A 1 8.50 -16.37 5.44
C MET A 1 8.69 -14.95 4.92
N ALA A 2 8.37 -14.66 3.65
CA ALA A 2 8.51 -13.31 3.08
C ALA A 2 7.78 -12.22 3.90
N ASP A 3 6.53 -12.45 4.31
CA ASP A 3 5.76 -11.47 5.10
C ASP A 3 6.34 -11.18 6.49
N VAL A 4 6.98 -12.17 7.11
CA VAL A 4 7.63 -12.00 8.42
C VAL A 4 8.84 -11.09 8.26
N LEU A 5 9.65 -11.36 7.22
CA LEU A 5 10.83 -10.56 6.93
C LEU A 5 10.47 -9.12 6.56
N THR A 6 9.43 -8.91 5.74
CA THR A 6 8.96 -7.57 5.38
C THR A 6 8.41 -6.81 6.59
N ALA A 7 7.70 -7.49 7.50
CA ALA A 7 7.22 -6.87 8.74
C ALA A 7 8.38 -6.43 9.65
N ILE A 8 9.38 -7.29 9.86
CA ILE A 8 10.54 -6.95 10.70
C ILE A 8 11.34 -5.81 10.08
N THR A 9 11.61 -5.87 8.76
CA THR A 9 12.39 -4.84 8.07
C THR A 9 11.69 -3.49 8.07
N LEU A 10 10.38 -3.43 7.75
CA LEU A 10 9.60 -2.19 7.82
C LEU A 10 9.51 -1.65 9.25
N GLY A 11 9.26 -2.51 10.24
CA GLY A 11 9.21 -2.10 11.64
C GLY A 11 10.55 -1.52 12.12
N THR A 12 11.65 -2.14 11.70
CA THR A 12 12.99 -1.67 12.06
C THR A 12 13.27 -0.32 11.38
N LEU A 13 12.96 -0.19 10.08
CA LEU A 13 13.11 1.08 9.34
C LEU A 13 12.28 2.21 9.98
N PHE A 14 11.05 1.91 10.41
CA PHE A 14 10.21 2.87 11.10
C PHE A 14 10.84 3.33 12.42
N LEU A 15 11.34 2.39 13.24
CA LEU A 15 12.01 2.72 14.51
C LEU A 15 13.33 3.49 14.31
N ILE A 16 14.09 3.18 13.25
CA ILE A 16 15.28 3.94 12.86
C ILE A 16 14.89 5.39 12.52
N ALA A 17 13.87 5.58 11.67
CA ALA A 17 13.41 6.90 11.27
C ALA A 17 12.87 7.71 12.45
N LEU A 18 12.17 7.05 13.39
CA LEU A 18 11.61 7.68 14.58
C LEU A 18 12.70 8.05 15.61
N SER A 19 13.67 7.16 15.83
CA SER A 19 14.70 7.34 16.85
C SER A 19 15.89 8.18 16.38
N GLY A 20 16.16 8.23 15.06
CA GLY A 20 17.38 8.84 14.49
C GLY A 20 18.68 8.11 14.87
N SER A 21 18.60 6.92 15.49
CA SER A 21 19.77 6.16 15.94
C SER A 21 20.14 5.06 14.96
N HIS A 22 21.44 4.98 14.65
CA HIS A 22 22.00 4.02 13.70
C HIS A 22 23.05 3.10 14.31
N SER A 23 23.23 3.11 15.64
CA SER A 23 24.18 2.22 16.31
C SER A 23 23.80 0.74 16.13
N LEU A 24 24.78 -0.15 16.12
CA LEU A 24 24.54 -1.61 16.02
C LEU A 24 23.62 -2.13 17.14
N ASN A 25 23.79 -1.61 18.37
CA ASN A 25 22.95 -1.98 19.51
C ASN A 25 21.50 -1.54 19.31
N SER A 26 21.27 -0.32 18.81
CA SER A 26 19.92 0.15 18.51
C SER A 26 19.28 -0.64 17.36
N LEU A 27 20.04 -1.00 16.33
CA LEU A 27 19.51 -1.81 15.21
C LEU A 27 19.05 -3.18 15.68
N LEU A 28 19.84 -3.86 16.51
CA LEU A 28 19.47 -5.14 17.10
C LEU A 28 18.22 -5.00 17.98
N PHE A 29 18.18 -3.96 18.83
CA PHE A 29 17.02 -3.68 19.66
C PHE A 29 15.75 -3.45 18.82
N PHE A 30 15.83 -2.64 17.76
CA PHE A 30 14.71 -2.37 16.86
C PHE A 30 14.25 -3.61 16.10
N ALA A 31 15.17 -4.47 15.65
CA ALA A 31 14.83 -5.73 14.99
C ALA A 31 14.09 -6.68 15.95
N ILE A 32 14.55 -6.79 17.20
CA ILE A 32 13.90 -7.61 18.23
C ILE A 32 12.51 -7.06 18.54
N MET A 33 12.38 -5.74 18.76
CA MET A 33 11.09 -5.10 19.03
C MET A 33 10.11 -5.27 17.87
N SER A 34 10.58 -5.16 16.64
CA SER A 34 9.76 -5.37 15.43
C SER A 34 9.30 -6.82 15.32
N PHE A 35 10.15 -7.79 15.66
CA PHE A 35 9.77 -9.20 15.71
C PHE A 35 8.71 -9.48 16.78
N ILE A 36 8.88 -8.96 17.99
CA ILE A 36 7.89 -9.11 19.07
C ILE A 36 6.57 -8.47 18.66
N SER A 37 6.60 -7.25 18.11
CA SER A 37 5.40 -6.56 17.62
C SER A 37 4.70 -7.37 16.53
N TYR A 38 5.44 -7.98 15.61
CA TYR A 38 4.87 -8.86 14.60
C TYR A 38 4.13 -10.04 15.25
N ARG A 39 4.70 -10.67 16.27
CA ARG A 39 4.07 -11.82 16.94
C ARG A 39 2.76 -11.45 17.66
N ILE A 40 2.63 -10.22 18.15
CA ILE A 40 1.45 -9.74 18.87
C ILE A 40 0.37 -9.24 17.90
N VAL A 41 0.75 -8.51 16.86
CA VAL A 41 -0.16 -7.76 15.97
C VAL A 41 -0.27 -8.39 14.58
N ALA A 42 0.28 -9.59 14.36
CA ALA A 42 0.16 -10.27 13.07
C ALA A 42 -1.29 -10.56 12.73
N ILE A 43 -1.84 -9.75 11.82
CA ILE A 43 -3.12 -9.99 11.16
C ILE A 43 -2.98 -11.23 10.26
N PRO A 44 -3.76 -12.30 10.49
CA PRO A 44 -3.79 -13.49 9.63
C PRO A 44 -4.30 -13.12 8.22
N GLY A 45 -3.74 -13.72 7.17
CA GLY A 45 -4.19 -13.51 5.79
C GLY A 45 -3.64 -12.25 5.10
N PHE A 46 -3.19 -11.23 5.85
CA PHE A 46 -2.68 -9.99 5.26
C PHE A 46 -1.28 -10.15 4.64
N LYS A 47 -1.22 -10.19 3.30
CA LYS A 47 0.01 -10.33 2.51
C LYS A 47 0.75 -8.99 2.33
N ARG A 48 1.44 -8.55 3.39
CA ARG A 48 2.23 -7.31 3.42
C ARG A 48 3.25 -7.21 2.28
N SER A 49 3.96 -8.31 2.01
CA SER A 49 4.96 -8.37 0.94
C SER A 49 4.37 -8.08 -0.43
N LEU A 50 3.17 -8.59 -0.70
CA LEU A 50 2.45 -8.34 -1.94
C LEU A 50 2.03 -6.87 -2.06
N LEU A 51 1.54 -6.28 -0.97
CA LEU A 51 1.18 -4.86 -0.94
C LEU A 51 2.38 -3.97 -1.27
N ILE A 52 3.52 -4.18 -0.60
CA ILE A 52 4.75 -3.41 -0.84
C ILE A 52 5.19 -3.55 -2.31
N LEU A 53 5.17 -4.76 -2.85
CA LEU A 53 5.53 -5.00 -4.25
C LEU A 53 4.60 -4.25 -5.20
N LYS A 54 3.28 -4.33 -4.98
CA LYS A 54 2.29 -3.59 -5.77
C LYS A 54 2.56 -2.08 -5.67
N THR A 55 2.81 -1.54 -4.47
CA THR A 55 3.12 -0.11 -4.29
C THR A 55 4.37 0.32 -5.07
N ILE A 56 5.48 -0.43 -4.97
CA ILE A 56 6.72 -0.09 -5.67
C ILE A 56 6.53 -0.06 -7.20
N ILE A 57 5.72 -0.96 -7.75
CA ILE A 57 5.47 -1.05 -9.20
C ILE A 57 4.48 0.02 -9.66
N TYR A 58 3.36 0.19 -8.96
CA TYR A 58 2.28 1.06 -9.41
C TYR A 58 2.51 2.53 -9.07
N TYR A 59 3.22 2.85 -7.99
CA TYR A 59 3.41 4.24 -7.54
C TYR A 59 4.20 5.10 -8.55
N PRO A 60 5.35 4.67 -9.12
CA PRO A 60 6.05 5.45 -10.13
C PRO A 60 5.21 5.66 -11.38
N LYS A 61 4.51 4.60 -11.83
CA LYS A 61 3.61 4.67 -12.99
C LYS A 61 2.50 5.70 -12.75
N ALA A 62 1.90 5.69 -11.57
CA ALA A 62 0.90 6.67 -11.16
C ALA A 62 1.45 8.10 -11.19
N LEU A 63 2.68 8.34 -10.70
CA LEU A 63 3.30 9.67 -10.78
C LEU A 63 3.43 10.15 -12.24
N PHE A 64 3.94 9.33 -13.15
CA PHE A 64 4.08 9.72 -14.56
C PHE A 64 2.72 9.99 -15.24
N GLU A 65 1.73 9.16 -14.96
CA GLU A 65 0.39 9.36 -15.51
C GLU A 65 -0.26 10.65 -14.98
N SER A 66 0.06 11.06 -13.75
CA SER A 66 -0.49 12.28 -13.14
C SER A 66 0.03 13.54 -13.85
N VAL A 67 1.32 13.57 -14.16
CA VAL A 67 1.95 14.64 -14.94
C VAL A 67 1.37 14.68 -16.36
N SER A 68 1.18 13.51 -16.98
CA SER A 68 0.56 13.42 -18.31
C SER A 68 -0.89 13.95 -18.33
N LEU A 69 -1.68 13.70 -17.28
CA LEU A 69 -3.05 14.19 -17.16
C LEU A 69 -3.15 15.72 -17.02
N ILE A 70 -2.16 16.35 -16.39
CA ILE A 70 -2.10 17.82 -16.30
C ILE A 70 -1.88 18.43 -17.69
N LEU A 71 -1.09 17.76 -18.54
CA LEU A 71 -0.76 18.22 -19.88
C LEU A 71 -1.88 17.99 -20.92
N LYS A 72 -2.87 17.14 -20.62
CA LYS A 72 -3.98 16.82 -21.55
C LYS A 72 -5.23 17.67 -21.28
N THR A 73 -5.71 18.38 -22.32
CA THR A 73 -6.86 19.30 -22.27
C THR A 73 -8.23 18.59 -22.33
N ARG A 74 -8.32 17.37 -22.87
CA ARG A 74 -9.58 16.62 -22.96
C ARG A 74 -9.59 15.46 -21.97
N ARG A 75 -10.65 15.37 -21.16
CA ARG A 75 -10.86 14.35 -20.13
C ARG A 75 -12.25 13.74 -20.28
N LYS A 76 -12.36 12.41 -20.26
CA LYS A 76 -13.62 11.66 -20.16
C LYS A 76 -13.73 11.05 -18.77
N ARG A 77 -14.94 10.98 -18.21
CA ARG A 77 -15.21 10.38 -16.89
C ARG A 77 -16.00 9.09 -17.08
N ILE A 78 -15.60 8.01 -16.40
CA ILE A 78 -16.24 6.69 -16.47
C ILE A 78 -16.39 6.17 -15.03
N ILE A 79 -17.51 5.53 -14.71
CA ILE A 79 -17.74 4.85 -13.44
C ILE A 79 -17.79 3.35 -13.72
N GLU A 80 -16.96 2.58 -13.02
CA GLU A 80 -16.90 1.12 -13.16
C GLU A 80 -17.02 0.46 -11.78
N SER A 81 -17.75 -0.66 -11.72
CA SER A 81 -17.83 -1.53 -10.54
C SER A 81 -16.79 -2.65 -10.66
N VAL A 82 -15.93 -2.82 -9.66
CA VAL A 82 -14.93 -3.89 -9.59
C VAL A 82 -15.30 -4.86 -8.47
N SER A 83 -15.40 -6.15 -8.77
CA SER A 83 -15.67 -7.19 -7.75
C SER A 83 -14.41 -7.52 -6.97
N VAL A 84 -14.52 -7.66 -5.65
CA VAL A 84 -13.40 -7.99 -4.75
C VAL A 84 -13.74 -9.19 -3.89
N TYR A 85 -12.74 -10.02 -3.61
CA TYR A 85 -12.92 -11.31 -2.93
C TYR A 85 -12.67 -11.29 -1.41
N ASP A 86 -11.85 -10.36 -0.90
CA ASP A 86 -11.38 -10.34 0.50
C ASP A 86 -11.25 -8.87 0.99
N GLU A 87 -11.62 -8.58 2.24
CA GLU A 87 -11.53 -7.25 2.86
C GLU A 87 -10.10 -6.68 2.82
N TRP A 88 -9.08 -7.54 2.93
CA TRP A 88 -7.68 -7.12 2.84
C TRP A 88 -7.24 -6.83 1.40
N GLU A 89 -7.83 -7.53 0.45
CA GLU A 89 -7.65 -7.26 -0.97
C GLU A 89 -8.36 -5.96 -1.35
N GLU A 90 -9.55 -5.72 -0.82
CA GLU A 90 -10.33 -4.49 -0.97
C GLU A 90 -9.57 -3.26 -0.46
N LEU A 91 -8.97 -3.36 0.73
CA LEU A 91 -8.12 -2.29 1.26
C LEU A 91 -6.88 -2.05 0.39
N ALA A 92 -6.23 -3.13 -0.07
CA ALA A 92 -5.06 -3.03 -0.94
C ALA A 92 -5.40 -2.42 -2.31
N GLU A 93 -6.50 -2.85 -2.93
CA GLU A 93 -6.98 -2.33 -4.20
C GLU A 93 -7.43 -0.88 -4.05
N THR A 94 -8.14 -0.54 -2.98
CA THR A 94 -8.53 0.85 -2.68
C THR A 94 -7.31 1.76 -2.60
N LEU A 95 -6.27 1.37 -1.84
CA LEU A 95 -5.02 2.13 -1.77
C LEU A 95 -4.36 2.27 -3.14
N ILE A 96 -4.25 1.19 -3.92
CA ILE A 96 -3.59 1.23 -5.23
C ILE A 96 -4.36 2.09 -6.23
N ILE A 97 -5.68 1.92 -6.28
CA ILE A 97 -6.57 2.62 -7.20
C ILE A 97 -6.56 4.11 -6.88
N THR A 98 -6.72 4.49 -5.60
CA THR A 98 -6.74 5.91 -5.18
C THR A 98 -5.39 6.59 -5.33
N MET A 99 -4.28 5.86 -5.18
CA MET A 99 -2.95 6.40 -5.49
C MET A 99 -2.68 6.53 -7.00
N THR A 100 -3.52 5.94 -7.86
CA THR A 100 -3.42 6.06 -9.31
C THR A 100 -4.21 7.27 -9.79
N PRO A 101 -3.59 8.26 -10.47
CA PRO A 101 -4.17 9.60 -10.71
C PRO A 101 -5.40 9.62 -11.63
N LYS A 102 -5.70 8.51 -12.29
CA LYS A 102 -6.83 8.33 -13.19
C LYS A 102 -8.00 7.66 -12.53
N SER A 103 -7.92 7.27 -11.27
CA SER A 103 -8.95 6.46 -10.63
C SER A 103 -9.08 6.82 -9.16
N LEU A 104 -10.31 6.87 -8.68
CA LEU A 104 -10.59 7.07 -7.26
C LEU A 104 -11.71 6.12 -6.87
N VAL A 105 -11.51 5.33 -5.81
CA VAL A 105 -12.60 4.58 -5.20
C VAL A 105 -13.48 5.56 -4.46
N ILE A 106 -14.77 5.58 -4.80
CA ILE A 106 -15.77 6.44 -4.15
C ILE A 106 -16.43 5.68 -3.00
N ASP A 107 -16.71 4.40 -3.21
CA ASP A 107 -17.46 3.57 -2.28
C ASP A 107 -17.01 2.11 -2.37
N SER A 108 -17.09 1.42 -1.25
CA SER A 108 -16.62 0.06 -1.05
C SER A 108 -17.62 -0.64 -0.14
N GLU A 109 -18.52 -1.43 -0.75
CA GLU A 109 -19.56 -2.19 -0.05
C GLU A 109 -19.38 -3.69 -0.33
N GLU A 110 -19.19 -4.48 0.74
CA GLU A 110 -19.21 -5.96 0.80
C GLU A 110 -19.02 -6.68 -0.54
N GLY A 111 -17.81 -6.56 -1.14
CA GLY A 111 -17.41 -7.30 -2.34
C GLY A 111 -17.50 -6.53 -3.66
N TYR A 112 -17.89 -5.25 -3.66
CA TYR A 112 -17.85 -4.39 -4.84
C TYR A 112 -17.24 -3.00 -4.52
N MET A 113 -16.33 -2.56 -5.38
CA MET A 113 -15.77 -1.21 -5.35
C MET A 113 -16.31 -0.37 -6.50
N THR A 114 -16.79 0.83 -6.21
CA THR A 114 -17.16 1.82 -7.23
C THR A 114 -15.97 2.73 -7.52
N VAL A 115 -15.42 2.61 -8.73
CA VAL A 115 -14.23 3.34 -9.18
C VAL A 115 -14.63 4.44 -10.15
N HIS A 116 -14.32 5.68 -9.81
CA HIS A 116 -14.41 6.81 -10.70
C HIS A 116 -13.11 6.99 -11.47
N LYS A 117 -13.16 6.77 -12.78
CA LYS A 117 -12.03 6.89 -13.70
C LYS A 117 -12.05 8.20 -14.50
N VAL A 118 -10.87 8.78 -14.68
CA VAL A 118 -10.58 9.94 -15.54
C VAL A 118 -9.66 9.45 -16.67
N VAL A 119 -10.20 9.40 -17.89
CA VAL A 119 -9.51 8.90 -19.09
C VAL A 119 -9.13 10.06 -20.02
#